data_AF-A0A974TE74-F1
#
_entry.id   AF-A0A974TE74-F1
#
_cell.length_a   1.000
_cell.length_b   1.000
_cell.length_c   1.000
_cell.angle_alpha   90.00
_cell.angle_beta   90.00
_cell.angle_gamma   90.00
#
_symmetry.space_group_name_H-M   'P 1'
#
loop_
_entity.id
_entity.type
_entity.pdbx_description
1 polymer ?
#
loop_
_entity_poly.entity_id
_entity_poly.type
_entity_poly.pdbx_seq_one_letter_code
_entity_poly.pdbx_strand_id
1 'polypeptide(L)'
;MALMNLSQRQGDIGFAAVLLAVAGWCFFESGNFPGASGTYPRVLSIMLAVGAALVILRALGRPAAADEPRLFIHPGRFLLAVAAMIAYVGAVAVVGYILPSIALGLGLPLLLGYRGFSLTVPVTLGTLAFIVLVFFVILARPLPADVLDSFLELLR
;
A
#
# COMPACT_ATOMS: atom_id res chain seq x y z
N MET A 1 15.31 15.68 12.63
CA MET A 1 16.71 15.90 12.23
C MET A 1 17.53 14.59 12.23
N ALA A 2 17.34 13.64 13.16
CA ALA A 2 18.07 12.37 13.20
C ALA A 2 17.82 11.40 12.01
N LEU A 3 16.60 11.34 11.45
CA LEU A 3 16.26 10.46 10.33
C LEU A 3 16.96 10.81 9.00
N MET A 4 17.47 12.05 8.86
CA MET A 4 18.16 12.49 7.63
C MET A 4 19.61 11.99 7.52
N ASN A 5 20.18 11.47 8.61
CA ASN A 5 21.56 10.98 8.67
C ASN A 5 21.67 9.45 8.69
N LEU A 6 20.57 8.72 8.50
CA LEU A 6 20.60 7.27 8.39
C LEU A 6 21.27 6.86 7.07
N SER A 7 22.22 5.93 7.16
CA SER A 7 22.81 5.32 5.97
C SER A 7 21.73 4.51 5.22
N GLN A 8 21.90 4.33 3.90
CA GLN A 8 20.98 3.50 3.11
C GLN A 8 20.83 2.10 3.71
N ARG A 9 21.94 1.49 4.15
CA ARG A 9 21.91 0.18 4.81
C ARG A 9 21.06 0.19 6.08
N GLN A 10 21.23 1.18 6.96
CA GLN A 10 20.46 1.27 8.21
C GLN A 10 18.97 1.47 7.93
N GLY A 11 18.63 2.30 6.94
CA GLY A 11 17.23 2.53 6.59
C GLY A 11 16.59 1.35 5.85
N ASP A 12 17.32 0.63 4.99
CA ASP A 12 16.85 -0.61 4.37
C ASP A 12 16.50 -1.65 5.44
N ILE A 13 17.40 -1.85 6.43
CA ILE A 13 17.18 -2.78 7.55
C ILE A 13 16.01 -2.30 8.42
N GLY A 14 15.97 -1.03 8.80
CA GLY A 14 14.91 -0.48 9.64
C GLY A 14 13.54 -0.59 8.99
N PHE A 15 13.43 -0.24 7.70
CA PHE A 15 12.20 -0.36 6.93
C PHE A 15 11.76 -1.82 6.81
N ALA A 16 12.68 -2.73 6.46
CA ALA A 16 12.37 -4.15 6.36
C ALA A 16 11.98 -4.77 7.71
N ALA A 17 12.58 -4.35 8.82
CA ALA A 17 12.19 -4.79 10.15
C ALA A 17 10.75 -4.35 10.50
N VAL A 18 10.36 -3.12 10.16
CA VAL A 18 8.98 -2.65 10.30
C VAL A 18 8.04 -3.47 9.42
N LEU A 19 8.38 -3.70 8.15
CA LEU A 19 7.57 -4.54 7.26
C LEU A 19 7.39 -5.96 7.80
N LEU A 20 8.46 -6.55 8.36
CA LEU A 20 8.41 -7.88 8.94
C LEU A 20 7.48 -7.92 10.16
N ALA A 21 7.52 -6.91 11.02
CA ALA A 21 6.62 -6.78 12.17
C ALA A 21 5.16 -6.60 11.72
N VAL A 22 4.90 -5.74 10.73
CA VAL A 22 3.55 -5.53 10.15
C VAL A 22 3.04 -6.81 9.49
N ALA A 23 3.89 -7.52 8.75
CA ALA A 23 3.53 -8.81 8.15
C ALA A 23 3.16 -9.84 9.22
N GLY A 24 3.94 -9.94 10.31
CA GLY A 24 3.62 -10.80 11.44
C GLY A 24 2.26 -10.45 12.06
N TRP A 25 2.02 -9.16 12.34
CA TRP A 25 0.74 -8.67 12.85
C TRP A 25 -0.43 -9.04 11.93
N CYS A 26 -0.33 -8.73 10.64
CA CYS A 26 -1.37 -9.06 9.65
C CYS A 26 -1.62 -10.57 9.54
N PHE A 27 -0.59 -11.41 9.65
CA PHE A 27 -0.72 -12.86 9.62
C PHE A 27 -1.53 -13.40 10.81
N PHE A 28 -1.28 -12.85 12.01
CA PHE A 28 -2.05 -13.21 13.21
C PHE A 28 -3.50 -12.71 13.11
N GLU A 29 -3.68 -11.42 12.79
CA GLU A 29 -5.01 -10.80 12.74
C GLU A 29 -5.91 -11.46 11.67
N SER A 30 -5.36 -11.77 10.50
CA SER A 30 -6.10 -12.47 9.44
C SER A 30 -6.57 -13.87 9.84
N GLY A 31 -6.00 -14.46 10.90
CA GLY A 31 -6.47 -15.71 11.48
C GLY A 31 -7.85 -15.67 12.09
N ASN A 32 -8.35 -14.47 12.41
CA ASN A 32 -9.67 -14.26 12.97
C ASN A 32 -10.77 -14.29 11.89
N PHE A 33 -10.41 -14.39 10.60
CA PHE A 33 -11.34 -14.35 9.48
C PHE A 33 -11.52 -15.72 8.81
N PRO A 34 -12.76 -16.14 8.51
CA PRO A 34 -13.02 -17.43 7.89
C PRO A 34 -12.74 -17.44 6.38
N GLY A 35 -12.42 -18.62 5.85
CA GLY A 35 -12.33 -18.90 4.41
C GLY A 35 -11.28 -18.07 3.68
N ALA A 36 -11.58 -17.69 2.43
CA ALA A 36 -10.67 -16.94 1.57
C ALA A 36 -10.27 -15.58 2.17
N SER A 37 -11.18 -14.96 2.94
CA SER A 37 -10.94 -13.66 3.60
C SER A 37 -9.81 -13.71 4.64
N GLY A 38 -9.53 -14.86 5.25
CA GLY A 38 -8.38 -15.06 6.14
C GLY A 38 -7.16 -15.63 5.42
N THR A 39 -7.37 -16.63 4.55
CA THR A 39 -6.27 -17.30 3.83
C THR A 39 -5.50 -16.35 2.93
N TYR A 40 -6.18 -15.46 2.20
CA TYR A 40 -5.53 -14.57 1.24
C TYR A 40 -4.57 -13.57 1.92
N PRO A 41 -5.00 -12.80 2.95
CA PRO A 41 -4.07 -11.93 3.69
C PRO A 41 -2.93 -12.68 4.38
N ARG A 42 -3.13 -13.93 4.84
CA ARG A 42 -2.04 -14.75 5.41
C ARG A 42 -0.96 -15.04 4.39
N VAL A 43 -1.33 -15.46 3.18
CA VAL A 43 -0.36 -15.72 2.10
C VAL A 43 0.39 -14.45 1.73
N LEU A 44 -0.32 -13.32 1.57
CA LEU A 44 0.33 -12.03 1.31
C LEU A 44 1.28 -11.62 2.44
N SER A 45 0.90 -11.86 3.70
CA SER A 45 1.74 -11.56 4.85
C SER A 45 3.01 -12.42 4.85
N ILE A 46 2.92 -13.71 4.50
CA ILE A 46 4.10 -14.57 4.34
C ILE A 46 5.01 -14.03 3.21
N MET A 47 4.44 -13.70 2.05
CA MET A 47 5.22 -13.16 0.92
C MET A 47 5.91 -11.85 1.31
N LEU A 48 5.21 -10.96 2.02
CA LEU A 48 5.76 -9.71 2.53
C LEU A 48 6.90 -9.97 3.54
N ALA A 49 6.72 -10.92 4.45
CA ALA A 49 7.73 -11.31 5.43
C ALA A 49 8.99 -11.89 4.75
N VAL A 50 8.82 -12.75 3.74
CA VAL A 50 9.93 -13.29 2.95
C VAL A 50 10.66 -12.16 2.22
N GLY A 51 9.93 -11.26 1.56
CA GLY A 51 10.53 -10.09 0.90
C GLY A 51 11.33 -9.21 1.87
N ALA A 52 10.77 -8.93 3.04
CA ALA A 52 11.44 -8.17 4.09
C ALA A 52 12.71 -8.88 4.61
N ALA A 53 12.64 -10.18 4.84
CA ALA A 53 13.80 -10.97 5.27
C ALA A 53 14.92 -10.94 4.21
N LEU A 54 14.58 -11.06 2.92
CA LEU A 54 15.55 -10.96 1.83
C LEU A 54 16.22 -9.58 1.77
N VAL A 55 15.48 -8.49 2.03
CA VAL A 55 16.05 -7.14 2.12
C VAL A 55 17.05 -7.04 3.28
N ILE A 56 16.72 -7.57 4.46
CA ILE A 56 17.62 -7.59 5.62
C ILE A 56 18.89 -8.38 5.29
N LEU A 57 18.76 -9.60 4.78
CA LEU A 57 19.90 -10.45 4.42
C LEU A 57 20.82 -9.77 3.40
N ARG A 58 20.23 -9.15 2.37
CA ARG A 58 20.97 -8.38 1.37
C ARG A 58 21.70 -7.18 1.97
N ALA A 59 21.06 -6.44 2.88
CA ALA A 59 21.64 -5.27 3.52
C ALA A 59 22.75 -5.65 4.52
N LEU A 60 22.65 -6.81 5.18
CA LEU A 60 23.69 -7.33 6.05
C LEU A 60 24.93 -7.81 5.27
N GLY A 61 24.73 -8.37 4.06
CA GLY A 61 25.82 -8.80 3.19
C GLY A 61 26.55 -7.68 2.43
N ARG A 62 26.07 -6.44 2.51
CA ARG A 62 26.70 -5.27 1.88
C ARG A 62 27.81 -4.69 2.78
N PRO A 63 29.03 -4.45 2.27
CA PRO A 63 30.06 -3.71 3.00
C PRO A 63 29.55 -2.30 3.32
N ALA A 64 29.79 -1.82 4.54
CA ALA A 64 29.51 -0.43 4.88
C ALA A 64 30.49 0.48 4.12
N ALA A 65 30.00 1.18 3.10
CA ALA A 65 30.79 2.14 2.35
C ALA A 65 30.67 3.53 3.00
N ALA A 66 31.78 4.29 3.02
CA ALA A 66 31.82 5.64 3.60
C ALA A 66 30.91 6.64 2.86
N ASP A 67 30.66 6.41 1.57
CA ASP A 67 29.80 7.23 0.69
C ASP A 67 28.45 6.56 0.39
N GLU A 68 27.85 5.86 1.36
CA GLU A 68 26.49 5.34 1.17
C GLU A 68 25.50 6.48 0.86
N PRO A 69 24.68 6.36 -0.20
CA PRO A 69 23.62 7.31 -0.48
C PRO A 69 22.71 7.48 0.74
N ARG A 70 22.15 8.68 0.92
CA ARG A 70 21.18 8.91 2.01
C ARG A 70 19.86 8.23 1.69
N LEU A 71 19.23 7.66 2.72
CA LEU A 71 17.93 6.98 2.60
C LEU A 71 16.84 7.89 2.00
N PHE A 72 16.76 9.13 2.48
CA PHE A 72 15.74 10.08 2.05
C PHE A 72 16.33 11.15 1.13
N ILE A 73 16.14 10.97 -0.17
CA ILE A 73 16.45 12.00 -1.18
C ILE A 73 15.38 13.11 -1.14
N HIS A 74 14.10 12.74 -0.99
CA HIS A 74 12.97 13.67 -0.93
C HIS A 74 12.00 13.32 0.21
N PRO A 75 12.36 13.61 1.49
CA PRO A 75 11.55 13.23 2.64
C PRO A 75 10.13 13.83 2.61
N GLY A 76 9.97 15.05 2.06
CA GLY A 76 8.65 15.67 1.93
C GLY A 76 7.69 14.90 1.02
N ARG A 77 8.18 14.36 -0.10
CA ARG A 77 7.38 13.53 -1.02
C ARG A 77 7.00 12.19 -0.37
N PHE A 78 7.90 11.61 0.41
CA PHE A 78 7.62 10.41 1.18
C PHE A 78 6.52 10.66 2.22
N LEU A 79 6.65 11.71 3.03
CA LEU A 79 5.64 12.08 4.03
C LEU A 79 4.29 12.38 3.39
N LEU A 80 4.28 13.03 2.22
CA LEU A 80 3.07 13.28 1.45
C LEU A 80 2.39 11.98 1.01
N ALA A 81 3.15 11.00 0.53
CA ALA A 81 2.62 9.69 0.15
C ALA A 81 2.06 8.92 1.35
N VAL A 82 2.75 8.95 2.49
CA VAL A 82 2.27 8.34 3.75
C VAL A 82 0.97 9.02 4.21
N ALA A 83 0.93 10.36 4.22
CA ALA A 83 -0.26 11.12 4.59
C ALA A 83 -1.44 10.83 3.66
N ALA A 84 -1.20 10.75 2.35
CA ALA A 84 -2.23 10.40 1.37
C ALA A 84 -2.78 8.97 1.61
N MET A 85 -1.92 8.02 1.98
CA MET A 85 -2.35 6.65 2.30
C MET A 85 -3.21 6.60 3.56
N ILE A 86 -2.81 7.31 4.62
CA ILE A 86 -3.58 7.41 5.87
C ILE A 86 -4.95 8.06 5.60
N ALA A 87 -4.96 9.16 4.84
CA ALA A 87 -6.18 9.86 4.45
C ALA A 87 -7.10 8.96 3.61
N TYR A 88 -6.54 8.16 2.70
CA TYR A 88 -7.29 7.17 1.92
C TYR A 88 -7.97 6.13 2.84
N VAL A 89 -7.22 5.52 3.77
CA VAL A 89 -7.79 4.51 4.69
C VAL A 89 -8.94 5.11 5.51
N GLY A 90 -8.77 6.34 6.02
CA GLY A 90 -9.83 7.05 6.73
C GLY A 90 -11.04 7.37 5.85
N ALA A 91 -10.80 7.82 4.62
CA ALA A 91 -11.87 8.14 3.67
C ALA A 91 -12.67 6.89 3.25
N VAL A 92 -12.02 5.73 3.12
CA VAL A 92 -12.72 4.46 2.81
C VAL A 92 -13.76 4.10 3.86
N ALA A 93 -13.47 4.36 5.14
CA ALA A 93 -14.41 4.09 6.23
C ALA A 93 -15.64 5.03 6.24
N VAL A 94 -15.55 6.21 5.61
CA VAL A 94 -16.59 7.24 5.64
C VAL A 94 -17.38 7.30 4.33
N VAL A 95 -16.70 7.19 3.19
CA VAL A 95 -17.26 7.44 1.85
C VAL A 95 -17.37 6.16 1.01
N GLY A 96 -16.75 5.07 1.45
CA GLY A 96 -16.69 3.80 0.70
C GLY A 96 -15.43 3.67 -0.15
N TYR A 97 -15.36 2.65 -0.99
CA TYR A 97 -14.09 2.21 -1.58
C TYR A 97 -13.71 2.90 -2.91
N ILE A 98 -14.68 3.13 -3.80
CA ILE A 98 -14.43 3.53 -5.20
C ILE A 98 -13.90 4.96 -5.25
N LEU A 99 -14.61 5.90 -4.63
CA LEU A 99 -14.26 7.32 -4.75
C LEU A 99 -12.87 7.64 -4.15
N PRO A 100 -12.51 7.17 -2.94
CA PRO A 100 -11.16 7.36 -2.41
C PRO A 100 -10.09 6.65 -3.23
N SER A 101 -10.38 5.50 -3.83
CA SER A 101 -9.43 4.79 -4.70
C SER A 101 -9.09 5.56 -5.97
N ILE A 102 -10.11 6.17 -6.61
CA ILE A 102 -9.90 7.04 -7.77
C ILE A 102 -9.11 8.28 -7.36
N ALA A 103 -9.50 8.93 -6.26
CA ALA A 103 -8.82 10.11 -5.74
C ALA A 103 -7.34 9.82 -5.42
N LEU A 104 -7.04 8.68 -4.80
CA LEU A 104 -5.68 8.26 -4.52
C LEU A 104 -4.91 7.90 -5.79
N GLY A 105 -5.49 7.08 -6.67
CA GLY A 105 -4.83 6.58 -7.88
C GLY A 105 -4.48 7.68 -8.89
N LEU A 106 -5.33 8.70 -9.02
CA LEU A 106 -5.04 9.87 -9.86
C LEU A 106 -4.27 10.95 -9.08
N GLY A 107 -4.66 11.21 -7.84
CA GLY A 107 -4.15 12.32 -7.03
C GLY A 107 -2.72 12.11 -6.57
N LEU A 108 -2.34 10.90 -6.13
CA LEU A 108 -0.99 10.67 -5.61
C LEU A 108 0.09 10.87 -6.68
N PRO A 109 -0.01 10.32 -7.91
CA PRO A 109 0.94 10.62 -8.97
C PRO A 109 1.06 12.11 -9.25
N LEU A 110 -0.07 12.83 -9.29
CA LEU A 110 -0.10 14.28 -9.52
C LEU A 110 0.60 15.05 -8.41
N LEU A 111 0.32 14.71 -7.14
CA LEU A 111 0.95 15.28 -5.96
C LEU A 111 2.47 15.05 -5.94
N LEU A 112 2.92 13.91 -6.46
CA LEU A 112 4.34 13.59 -6.60
C LEU A 112 4.99 14.20 -7.85
N GLY A 113 4.21 14.88 -8.70
CA GLY A 113 4.67 15.60 -9.89
C GLY A 113 4.64 14.80 -11.19
N TYR A 114 4.08 13.59 -11.19
CA TYR A 114 3.87 12.79 -12.40
C TYR A 114 2.61 13.27 -13.15
N ARG A 115 2.79 13.68 -14.41
CA ARG A 115 1.71 14.27 -15.24
C ARG A 115 1.30 13.39 -16.43
N GLY A 116 1.67 12.11 -16.42
CA GLY A 116 1.38 11.16 -17.49
C GLY A 116 -0.05 10.61 -17.46
N PHE A 117 -1.06 11.48 -17.62
CA PHE A 117 -2.47 11.10 -17.51
C PHE A 117 -2.90 9.96 -18.46
N SER A 118 -2.28 9.87 -19.64
CA SER A 118 -2.54 8.79 -20.60
C SER A 118 -2.24 7.40 -20.05
N LEU A 119 -1.32 7.29 -19.09
CA LEU A 119 -1.00 6.04 -18.38
C LEU A 119 -1.69 5.97 -17.02
N THR A 120 -1.72 7.07 -16.27
CA THR A 120 -2.29 7.09 -14.92
C THR A 120 -3.77 6.72 -14.89
N VAL A 121 -4.56 7.25 -15.85
CA VAL A 121 -6.00 6.99 -15.93
C VAL A 121 -6.31 5.53 -16.22
N PRO A 122 -5.82 4.89 -17.30
CA PRO A 122 -6.14 3.50 -17.58
C PRO A 122 -5.58 2.55 -16.53
N VAL A 123 -4.41 2.83 -15.94
CA VAL A 123 -3.88 2.02 -14.84
C VAL A 123 -4.79 2.09 -13.62
N THR A 124 -5.22 3.29 -13.21
CA THR A 124 -6.12 3.46 -12.06
C THR A 124 -7.44 2.73 -12.28
N LEU A 125 -8.08 2.95 -13.43
CA LEU A 125 -9.35 2.30 -13.76
C LEU A 125 -9.20 0.77 -13.89
N GLY A 126 -8.13 0.30 -14.53
CA GLY A 126 -7.85 -1.12 -14.68
C GLY A 126 -7.58 -1.81 -13.35
N THR A 127 -6.79 -1.20 -12.47
CA THR A 127 -6.55 -1.69 -11.12
C THR A 127 -7.84 -1.71 -10.30
N LEU A 128 -8.66 -0.66 -10.38
CA LEU A 128 -9.94 -0.61 -9.68
C LEU A 128 -10.88 -1.72 -10.15
N ALA A 129 -11.05 -1.88 -11.47
CA ALA A 129 -11.88 -2.93 -12.05
C ALA A 129 -11.39 -4.33 -11.66
N PHE A 130 -10.07 -4.55 -11.66
CA PHE A 130 -9.46 -5.80 -11.22
C PHE A 130 -9.76 -6.09 -9.74
N ILE A 131 -9.59 -5.09 -8.85
CA ILE A 131 -9.87 -5.29 -7.42
C ILE A 131 -11.36 -5.59 -7.19
N VAL A 132 -12.26 -4.85 -7.85
CA VAL A 132 -13.71 -5.13 -7.81
C VAL A 132 -13.97 -6.59 -8.22
N LEU A 133 -13.40 -7.04 -9.34
CA LEU A 133 -13.53 -8.41 -9.81
C LEU A 133 -13.04 -9.43 -8.77
N VAL A 134 -11.87 -9.21 -8.18
CA VAL A 134 -11.31 -10.09 -7.13
C VAL A 134 -12.26 -10.18 -5.93
N PHE A 135 -12.82 -9.06 -5.47
CA PHE A 135 -13.73 -9.04 -4.33
C PHE A 135 -15.03 -9.79 -4.61
N PHE A 136 -15.64 -9.57 -5.78
CA PHE A 136 -16.89 -10.21 -6.15
C PHE A 136 -16.71 -11.70 -6.50
N VAL A 137 -15.68 -12.05 -7.27
CA VAL A 137 -15.52 -13.40 -7.84
C VAL A 137 -14.72 -14.31 -6.91
N ILE A 138 -13.59 -13.83 -6.39
CA ILE A 138 -12.65 -14.67 -5.63
C ILE A 138 -12.99 -14.65 -4.15
N LEU A 139 -13.24 -13.48 -3.58
CA LEU A 139 -13.49 -13.33 -2.16
C LEU A 139 -14.98 -13.51 -1.80
N ALA A 140 -15.89 -13.39 -2.78
CA ALA A 140 -17.33 -13.41 -2.58
C ALA A 140 -17.77 -12.48 -1.43
N ARG A 141 -17.13 -11.31 -1.32
CA ARG A 141 -17.41 -10.29 -0.30
C ARG A 141 -17.83 -8.99 -0.97
N PRO A 142 -18.88 -8.32 -0.46
CA PRO A 142 -19.21 -6.98 -0.93
C PRO A 142 -18.09 -6.01 -0.52
N LEU A 143 -17.82 -5.03 -1.38
CA LEU A 143 -16.99 -3.90 -1.03
C LEU A 143 -17.72 -3.00 -0.01
N PRO A 144 -16.99 -2.17 0.75
CA PRO A 144 -17.60 -1.14 1.58
C PRO A 144 -18.58 -0.31 0.75
N ALA A 145 -19.82 -0.19 1.23
CA ALA A 145 -20.87 0.56 0.55
C ALA A 145 -20.36 1.97 0.24
N ASP A 146 -20.47 2.36 -1.01
CA ASP A 146 -20.03 3.65 -1.49
C ASP A 146 -21.19 4.62 -1.46
N VAL A 147 -20.91 5.91 -1.26
CA VAL A 147 -21.94 6.96 -1.37
C VAL A 147 -22.56 6.97 -2.78
N LEU A 148 -21.83 6.44 -3.77
CA LEU A 148 -22.32 6.26 -5.14
C LEU A 148 -23.32 5.11 -5.31
N ASP A 149 -23.44 4.17 -4.37
CA ASP A 149 -24.37 3.04 -4.51
C ASP A 149 -25.82 3.54 -4.59
N SER A 150 -26.18 4.55 -3.80
CA SER A 150 -27.51 5.19 -3.88
C SER A 150 -27.77 5.88 -5.23
N PHE A 151 -26.74 6.35 -5.91
CA PHE A 151 -26.85 6.99 -7.23
C PHE A 151 -26.92 5.96 -8.37
N LEU A 152 -26.21 4.84 -8.22
CA LEU A 152 -26.23 3.72 -9.16
C LEU A 152 -27.54 2.92 -9.08
N GLU A 153 -28.16 2.81 -7.90
CA GLU A 153 -29.51 2.25 -7.74
C GLU A 153 -30.59 3.11 -8.41
N LEU A 154 -30.41 4.44 -8.45
CA LEU A 154 -31.35 5.36 -9.12
C LEU A 154 -31.29 5.27 -10.67
N LEU A 155 -30.20 4.72 -11.21
CA LEU A 155 -29.97 4.53 -12.65
C LEU A 155 -30.29 3.09 -13.11
N ARG A 156 -30.70 2.21 -12.20
CA ARG A 156 -31.16 0.85 -12.47
C ARG A 156 -32.68 0.78 -12.51
#